data_AF-A0A371NYC0-F1
#
_entry.id   AF-A0A371NYC0-F1
#
_cell.length_a   1.000
_cell.length_b   1.000
_cell.length_c   1.000
_cell.angle_alpha   90.00
_cell.angle_beta   90.00
_cell.angle_gamma   90.00
#
_symmetry.space_group_name_H-M   'P 1'
#
loop_
_entity.id
_entity.type
_entity.pdbx_description
1 polymer ?
#
loop_
_entity_poly.entity_id
_entity_poly.type
_entity_poly.pdbx_seq_one_letter_code
_entity_poly.pdbx_strand_id
1 'polypeptide(L)'
;MSDDRPQYGEYATPEEQRRAAGLPATPPPAAPAAPAPAPQPVPLQTDEAPKARPVDRLLTIAMLAYGLVNVLSSIPQFLNMGDSLTQAMKVLGIPGEFTNLGPARTWGVVAVVVMLAGFAATVYVAFRRIRAAKPAWWVPLAGFALTMVVVSLCLMVPIMGDPAFLNASLG
;
A
#
# COMPACT_ATOMS: atom_id res chain seq x y z
N MET A 1 -3.91 -90.45 15.69
CA MET A 1 -2.52 -89.94 15.80
C MET A 1 -2.27 -89.11 14.56
N SER A 2 -2.42 -87.80 14.69
CA SER A 2 -2.23 -86.85 13.59
C SER A 2 -0.73 -86.64 13.43
N ASP A 3 -0.22 -86.93 12.23
CA ASP A 3 1.19 -86.80 11.84
C ASP A 3 1.47 -85.30 11.60
N ASP A 4 1.87 -84.59 12.66
CA ASP A 4 2.19 -83.16 12.59
C ASP A 4 3.57 -83.00 11.98
N ARG A 5 3.62 -82.90 10.64
CA ARG A 5 4.88 -82.67 9.92
C ARG A 5 5.24 -81.18 10.06
N PRO A 6 6.42 -80.84 10.59
CA PRO A 6 6.83 -79.46 10.77
C PRO A 6 6.81 -78.71 9.44
N GLN A 7 6.27 -77.50 9.45
CA GLN A 7 6.18 -76.68 8.23
C GLN A 7 7.56 -76.14 7.85
N TYR A 8 7.80 -76.01 6.54
CA TYR A 8 9.09 -75.64 5.98
C TYR A 8 9.58 -74.30 6.57
N GLY A 9 10.70 -74.34 7.31
CA GLY A 9 11.31 -73.16 7.94
C GLY A 9 11.44 -73.23 9.46
N GLU A 10 10.80 -74.18 10.16
CA GLU A 10 10.87 -74.28 11.63
C GLU A 10 12.26 -74.62 12.20
N TYR A 11 13.13 -75.28 11.43
CA TYR A 11 14.50 -75.60 11.86
C TYR A 11 15.55 -74.61 11.36
N ALA A 12 15.17 -73.65 10.51
CA ALA A 12 16.11 -72.64 10.04
C ALA A 12 16.21 -71.55 11.10
N THR A 13 17.41 -71.30 11.59
CA THR A 13 17.62 -70.16 12.48
C THR A 13 17.24 -68.87 11.75
N PRO A 14 16.78 -67.83 12.47
CA PRO A 14 16.45 -66.54 11.85
C PRO A 14 17.61 -65.94 11.02
N GLU A 15 18.84 -66.27 11.40
CA GLU A 15 20.06 -65.89 10.65
C GLU A 15 20.18 -66.63 9.31
N GLU A 16 19.90 -67.92 9.27
CA GLU A 16 19.94 -68.73 8.04
C GLU A 16 18.82 -68.34 7.08
N GLN A 17 17.62 -68.06 7.58
CA GLN A 17 16.51 -67.53 6.76
C GLN A 17 16.88 -66.20 6.11
N ARG A 18 17.55 -65.30 6.86
CA ARG A 18 18.00 -64.00 6.37
C ARG A 18 19.09 -64.13 5.29
N ARG A 19 20.03 -65.06 5.47
CA ARG A 19 21.05 -65.38 4.46
C ARG A 19 20.42 -65.92 3.18
N ALA A 20 19.44 -66.82 3.29
CA ALA A 20 18.72 -67.34 2.14
C ALA A 20 17.91 -66.25 1.40
N ALA A 21 17.38 -65.27 2.15
CA ALA A 21 16.67 -64.11 1.60
C ALA A 21 17.60 -63.02 0.98
N GLY A 22 18.92 -63.23 0.98
CA GLY A 22 19.88 -62.27 0.41
C GLY A 22 19.99 -60.96 1.21
N LEU A 23 19.52 -60.96 2.46
CA LEU A 23 19.56 -59.78 3.33
C LEU A 23 20.94 -59.67 4.01
N PRO A 24 21.45 -58.44 4.22
CA PRO A 24 22.74 -58.22 4.87
C PRO A 24 22.76 -58.74 6.32
N ALA A 25 23.94 -59.13 6.79
CA ALA A 25 24.14 -59.60 8.15
C ALA A 25 23.74 -58.53 9.18
N THR A 26 23.14 -58.97 10.29
CA THR A 26 22.79 -58.07 11.41
C THR A 26 24.08 -57.43 11.94
N PRO A 27 24.17 -56.10 12.03
CA PRO A 27 25.28 -55.45 12.72
C PRO A 27 25.31 -55.92 14.18
N PRO A 28 26.49 -56.07 14.80
CA PRO A 28 26.57 -56.31 16.24
C PRO A 28 25.84 -55.19 16.99
N PRO A 29 25.24 -55.47 18.17
CA PRO A 29 24.55 -54.46 18.95
C PRO A 29 25.50 -53.28 19.19
N ALA A 30 25.10 -52.11 18.70
CA ALA A 30 25.84 -50.88 18.89
C ALA A 30 26.01 -50.63 20.39
N ALA A 31 27.23 -50.27 20.81
CA ALA A 31 27.48 -49.72 22.14
C ALA A 31 26.47 -48.58 22.41
N PRO A 32 26.04 -48.33 23.66
CA PRO A 32 25.06 -47.30 23.97
C PRO A 32 25.52 -45.96 23.36
N ALA A 33 24.84 -45.54 22.30
CA ALA A 33 25.06 -44.24 21.71
C ALA A 33 24.70 -43.22 22.80
N ALA A 34 25.61 -42.28 23.08
CA ALA A 34 25.29 -41.10 23.87
C ALA A 34 23.98 -40.49 23.32
N PRO A 35 23.06 -40.00 24.17
CA PRO A 35 21.79 -39.47 23.70
C PRO A 35 22.03 -38.46 22.58
N ALA A 36 21.51 -38.74 21.39
CA ALA A 36 21.49 -37.77 20.33
C ALA A 36 20.82 -36.50 20.87
N PRO A 37 21.35 -35.29 20.61
CA PRO A 37 20.67 -34.07 20.96
C PRO A 37 19.25 -34.15 20.40
N ALA A 38 18.24 -34.03 21.28
CA ALA A 38 16.85 -33.99 20.85
C ALA A 38 16.73 -32.96 19.72
N PRO A 39 15.96 -33.23 18.65
CA PRO A 39 15.67 -32.23 17.64
C PRO A 39 15.19 -30.98 18.36
N GLN A 40 15.99 -29.90 18.29
CA GLN A 40 15.53 -28.63 18.82
C GLN A 40 14.25 -28.31 18.04
N PRO A 41 13.13 -28.03 18.73
CA PRO A 41 11.93 -27.61 18.03
C PRO A 41 12.31 -26.37 17.23
N VAL A 42 12.38 -26.53 15.90
CA VAL A 42 12.46 -25.40 14.99
C VAL A 42 11.25 -24.57 15.36
N PRO A 43 11.40 -23.32 15.85
CA PRO A 43 10.24 -22.51 16.14
C PRO A 43 9.45 -22.47 14.84
N LEU A 44 8.27 -23.09 14.84
CA LEU A 44 7.27 -22.85 13.82
C LEU A 44 7.20 -21.34 13.76
N GLN A 45 7.64 -20.76 12.64
CA GLN A 45 7.32 -19.39 12.32
C GLN A 45 5.80 -19.41 12.23
N THR A 46 5.14 -19.17 13.36
CA THR A 46 3.74 -18.86 13.38
C THR A 46 3.67 -17.66 12.44
N ASP A 47 3.13 -17.85 11.25
CA ASP A 47 2.70 -16.76 10.38
C ASP A 47 1.77 -15.93 11.27
N GLU A 48 2.34 -14.91 11.91
CA GLU A 48 1.62 -14.05 12.82
C GLU A 48 0.60 -13.35 11.94
N ALA A 49 -0.65 -13.82 12.01
CA ALA A 49 -1.74 -13.33 11.19
C ALA A 49 -1.70 -11.79 11.23
N PRO A 50 -1.70 -11.10 10.07
CA PRO A 50 -1.37 -9.69 10.01
C PRO A 50 -2.20 -8.91 11.04
N LYS A 51 -1.51 -8.37 12.06
CA LYS A 51 -2.15 -7.65 13.17
C LYS A 51 -3.06 -6.59 12.58
N ALA A 52 -4.37 -6.72 12.77
CA ALA A 52 -5.33 -5.77 12.26
C ALA A 52 -4.96 -4.38 12.78
N ARG A 53 -4.81 -3.40 11.87
CA ARG A 53 -4.48 -1.99 12.19
C ARG A 53 -5.73 -1.12 12.05
N PRO A 54 -6.72 -1.21 12.97
CA PRO A 54 -7.99 -0.49 12.83
C PRO A 54 -7.80 1.04 12.86
N VAL A 55 -6.87 1.53 13.66
CA VAL A 55 -6.56 2.96 13.78
C VAL A 55 -6.03 3.54 12.47
N ASP A 56 -5.11 2.84 11.79
CA ASP A 56 -4.57 3.26 10.48
C ASP A 56 -5.67 3.37 9.42
N ARG A 57 -6.61 2.41 9.42
CA ARG A 57 -7.76 2.43 8.50
C ARG A 57 -8.68 3.60 8.80
N LEU A 58 -9.04 3.82 10.07
CA LEU A 58 -9.90 4.94 10.47
C LEU A 58 -9.27 6.28 10.09
N LEU A 59 -7.97 6.46 10.36
CA LEU A 59 -7.25 7.69 10.02
C LEU A 59 -7.21 7.94 8.51
N THR A 60 -6.96 6.88 7.73
CA THR A 60 -6.96 6.96 6.25
C THR A 60 -8.34 7.35 5.73
N ILE A 61 -9.41 6.72 6.24
CA ILE A 61 -10.80 7.02 5.83
C ILE A 61 -11.17 8.45 6.21
N ALA A 62 -10.84 8.89 7.43
CA ALA A 62 -11.10 10.24 7.89
C ALA A 62 -10.38 11.29 7.02
N MET A 63 -9.10 11.08 6.70
CA MET A 63 -8.35 11.98 5.80
C MET A 63 -8.91 11.97 4.38
N LEU A 64 -9.34 10.83 3.84
CA LEU A 64 -9.98 10.77 2.53
C LEU A 64 -11.33 11.50 2.51
N ALA A 65 -12.14 11.33 3.56
CA ALA A 65 -13.42 12.03 3.67
C ALA A 65 -13.20 13.55 3.78
N TYR A 66 -12.27 13.99 4.63
CA TYR A 66 -11.89 15.40 4.73
C TYR A 66 -11.36 15.94 3.39
N GLY A 67 -10.47 15.19 2.74
CA GLY A 67 -9.93 15.53 1.42
C GLY A 67 -11.02 15.65 0.35
N LEU A 68 -12.01 14.75 0.35
CA LEU A 68 -13.15 14.81 -0.57
C LEU A 68 -13.95 16.10 -0.35
N VAL A 69 -14.29 16.42 0.90
CA VAL A 69 -15.01 17.66 1.23
C VAL A 69 -14.21 18.89 0.80
N ASN A 70 -12.89 18.89 1.01
CA ASN A 70 -12.01 19.96 0.56
C ASN A 70 -12.02 20.11 -0.97
N VAL A 71 -11.90 19.00 -1.70
CA VAL A 71 -11.91 19.00 -3.17
C VAL A 71 -13.22 19.57 -3.69
N LEU A 72 -14.36 19.08 -3.19
CA LEU A 72 -15.68 19.51 -3.63
C LEU A 72 -15.94 20.98 -3.28
N SER A 73 -15.57 21.42 -2.08
CA SER A 73 -15.71 22.81 -1.63
C SER A 73 -14.86 23.78 -2.46
N SER A 74 -13.78 23.30 -3.06
CA SER A 74 -12.87 24.13 -3.85
C SER A 74 -13.30 24.28 -5.32
N ILE A 75 -14.20 23.43 -5.83
CA ILE A 75 -14.64 23.48 -7.23
C ILE A 75 -15.21 24.85 -7.61
N PRO A 76 -16.13 25.47 -6.84
CA PRO A 76 -16.67 26.79 -7.19
C PRO A 76 -15.59 27.86 -7.29
N GLN A 77 -14.57 27.82 -6.43
CA GLN A 77 -13.44 28.74 -6.45
C GLN A 77 -12.66 28.64 -7.77
N PHE A 78 -12.40 27.42 -8.25
CA PHE A 78 -11.69 27.22 -9.52
C PHE A 78 -12.57 27.48 -10.75
N LEU A 79 -13.87 27.22 -10.69
CA LEU A 79 -14.77 27.56 -11.80
C LEU A 79 -15.01 29.07 -11.93
N ASN A 80 -14.95 29.80 -10.81
CA ASN A 80 -15.02 31.27 -10.74
C ASN A 80 -13.64 31.86 -10.42
N MET A 81 -12.61 31.37 -11.13
CA MET A 81 -11.23 31.71 -10.80
C MET A 81 -10.91 33.21 -10.97
N GLY A 82 -11.55 33.90 -11.92
CA GLY A 82 -11.38 35.35 -12.10
C GLY A 82 -11.78 36.14 -10.85
N ASP A 83 -12.98 35.90 -10.32
CA ASP A 83 -13.45 36.54 -9.09
C ASP A 83 -12.61 36.16 -7.89
N SER A 84 -12.21 34.88 -7.81
CA SER A 84 -11.34 34.38 -6.74
C SER A 84 -9.96 35.05 -6.74
N LEU A 85 -9.37 35.27 -7.93
CA LEU A 85 -8.10 35.98 -8.08
C LEU A 85 -8.25 37.48 -7.82
N THR A 86 -9.34 38.11 -8.24
CA THR A 86 -9.66 39.50 -7.86
C THR A 86 -9.79 39.65 -6.34
N GLN A 87 -10.46 38.72 -5.67
CA GLN A 87 -10.54 38.72 -4.21
C GLN A 87 -9.17 38.50 -3.56
N ALA A 88 -8.34 37.62 -4.11
CA ALA A 88 -6.97 37.43 -3.64
C ALA A 88 -6.11 38.70 -3.82
N MET A 89 -6.22 39.40 -4.95
CA MET A 89 -5.55 40.70 -5.17
C MET A 89 -5.96 41.72 -4.10
N LYS A 90 -7.25 41.82 -3.78
CA LYS A 90 -7.76 42.72 -2.73
C LYS A 90 -7.18 42.38 -1.35
N VAL A 91 -7.10 41.10 -1.00
CA VAL A 91 -6.48 40.65 0.26
C VAL A 91 -4.97 40.97 0.30
N LEU A 92 -4.30 40.87 -0.84
CA LEU A 92 -2.88 41.19 -0.99
C LEU A 92 -2.60 42.70 -1.13
N GLY A 93 -3.64 43.54 -1.16
CA GLY A 93 -3.51 44.99 -1.32
C GLY A 93 -3.14 45.45 -2.74
N ILE A 94 -3.27 44.57 -3.73
CA ILE A 94 -3.00 44.89 -5.13
C ILE A 94 -4.19 45.68 -5.69
N PRO A 95 -4.00 46.93 -6.15
CA PRO A 95 -5.08 47.74 -6.70
C PRO A 95 -5.54 47.21 -8.05
N GLY A 96 -6.85 47.22 -8.28
CA GLY A 96 -7.48 46.78 -9.54
C GLY A 96 -8.20 45.45 -9.42
N GLU A 97 -8.59 44.92 -10.58
CA GLU A 97 -9.27 43.62 -10.69
C GLU A 97 -8.49 42.72 -11.65
N PHE A 98 -8.65 41.42 -11.46
CA PHE A 98 -8.03 40.45 -12.35
C PHE A 98 -8.65 40.55 -13.75
N THR A 99 -7.82 40.74 -14.77
CA THR A 99 -8.27 41.07 -16.14
C THR A 99 -8.19 39.89 -17.10
N ASN A 100 -7.35 38.90 -16.82
CA ASN A 100 -7.08 37.78 -17.72
C ASN A 100 -8.13 36.64 -17.68
N LEU A 101 -9.39 36.99 -17.92
CA LEU A 101 -10.56 36.13 -17.65
C LEU A 101 -10.66 34.87 -18.53
N GLY A 102 -10.26 34.95 -19.82
CA GLY A 102 -10.32 33.81 -20.75
C GLY A 102 -9.42 32.64 -20.32
N PRO A 103 -8.11 32.89 -20.16
CA PRO A 103 -7.18 31.93 -19.56
C PRO A 103 -7.60 31.48 -18.17
N ALA A 104 -8.11 32.38 -17.32
CA ALA A 104 -8.54 31.98 -15.98
C ALA A 104 -9.69 30.97 -16.01
N ARG A 105 -10.67 31.13 -16.90
CA ARG A 105 -11.74 30.13 -17.07
C ARG A 105 -11.20 28.78 -17.53
N THR A 106 -10.29 28.80 -18.51
CA THR A 106 -9.73 27.56 -19.09
C THR A 106 -8.88 26.81 -18.06
N TRP A 107 -7.94 27.51 -17.42
CA TRP A 107 -7.04 26.93 -16.43
C TRP A 107 -7.74 26.58 -15.12
N GLY A 108 -8.80 27.28 -14.75
CA GLY A 108 -9.68 26.90 -13.65
C GLY A 108 -10.34 25.54 -13.86
N VAL A 109 -10.88 25.29 -15.06
CA VAL A 109 -11.42 23.96 -15.42
C VAL A 109 -10.33 22.89 -15.42
N VAL A 110 -9.15 23.19 -15.99
CA VAL A 110 -8.01 22.26 -15.96
C VAL A 110 -7.61 21.92 -14.52
N ALA A 111 -7.53 22.91 -13.63
CA ALA A 111 -7.22 22.71 -12.22
C ALA A 111 -8.24 21.80 -11.51
N VAL A 112 -9.54 21.95 -11.80
CA VAL A 112 -10.59 21.06 -11.29
C VAL A 112 -10.37 19.62 -11.77
N VAL A 113 -10.10 19.43 -13.06
CA VAL A 113 -9.86 18.10 -13.63
C VAL A 113 -8.62 17.44 -13.00
N VAL A 114 -7.53 18.19 -12.88
CA VAL A 114 -6.29 17.74 -12.21
C VAL A 114 -6.58 17.36 -10.76
N MET A 115 -7.34 18.18 -10.03
CA MET A 115 -7.61 17.93 -8.63
C MET A 115 -8.50 16.69 -8.42
N LEU A 116 -9.52 16.50 -9.26
CA LEU A 116 -10.35 15.30 -9.24
C LEU A 116 -9.53 14.04 -9.61
N ALA A 117 -8.69 14.13 -10.63
CA ALA A 117 -7.82 13.03 -11.04
C ALA A 117 -6.79 12.68 -9.95
N GLY A 118 -6.16 13.68 -9.34
CA GLY A 118 -5.22 13.50 -8.23
C GLY A 118 -5.87 12.88 -7.00
N PHE A 119 -7.09 13.32 -6.66
CA PHE A 119 -7.86 12.73 -5.58
C PHE A 119 -8.26 11.28 -5.88
N ALA A 120 -8.76 11.00 -7.09
CA ALA A 120 -9.12 9.63 -7.52
C ALA A 120 -7.92 8.68 -7.48
N ALA A 121 -6.74 9.12 -7.96
CA ALA A 121 -5.51 8.36 -7.88
C ALA A 121 -5.10 8.10 -6.41
N THR A 122 -5.25 9.09 -5.55
CA THR A 122 -4.97 8.97 -4.10
C THR A 122 -5.87 7.93 -3.44
N VAL A 123 -7.18 7.98 -3.70
CA VAL A 123 -8.16 6.98 -3.24
C VAL A 123 -7.79 5.58 -3.74
N TYR A 124 -7.46 5.45 -5.03
CA TYR A 124 -7.08 4.17 -5.63
C TYR A 124 -5.84 3.56 -4.94
N VAL A 125 -4.79 4.35 -4.73
CA VAL A 125 -3.56 3.89 -4.06
C VAL A 125 -3.83 3.55 -2.59
N ALA A 126 -4.60 4.36 -1.88
CA ALA A 126 -4.98 4.10 -0.50
C ALA A 126 -5.74 2.78 -0.39
N PHE A 127 -6.74 2.56 -1.25
CA PHE A 127 -7.52 1.32 -1.30
C PHE A 127 -6.66 0.10 -1.60
N ARG A 128 -5.75 0.20 -2.58
CA ARG A 128 -4.82 -0.89 -2.91
C ARG A 128 -3.89 -1.23 -1.75
N ARG A 129 -3.42 -0.24 -0.97
CA ARG A 129 -2.59 -0.48 0.21
C ARG A 129 -3.36 -1.12 1.37
N ILE A 130 -4.59 -0.66 1.63
CA ILE A 130 -5.47 -1.25 2.64
C ILE A 130 -5.75 -2.73 2.31
N ARG A 131 -6.03 -3.05 1.05
CA ARG A 131 -6.20 -4.44 0.58
C ARG A 131 -4.95 -5.29 0.75
N ALA A 132 -3.77 -4.70 0.62
CA ALA A 132 -2.49 -5.37 0.83
C ALA A 132 -2.04 -5.41 2.31
N ALA A 133 -2.90 -5.02 3.26
CA ALA A 133 -2.59 -4.91 4.69
C ALA A 133 -1.35 -4.03 5.01
N LYS A 134 -1.05 -3.05 4.13
CA LYS A 134 0.05 -2.09 4.29
C LYS A 134 -0.45 -0.79 4.91
N PRO A 135 0.39 -0.05 5.67
CA PRO A 135 -0.01 1.25 6.22
C PRO A 135 -0.37 2.23 5.10
N ALA A 136 -1.55 2.85 5.22
CA ALA A 136 -2.11 3.74 4.21
C ALA A 136 -2.27 5.19 4.68
N TRP A 137 -2.08 5.49 5.97
CA TRP A 137 -2.33 6.82 6.54
C TRP A 137 -1.57 7.97 5.87
N TRP A 138 -0.36 7.73 5.37
CA TRP A 138 0.46 8.76 4.71
C TRP A 138 0.02 9.04 3.27
N VAL A 139 -0.73 8.11 2.66
CA VAL A 139 -1.11 8.18 1.24
C VAL A 139 -2.00 9.39 0.95
N PRO A 140 -3.09 9.65 1.71
CA PRO A 140 -3.89 10.85 1.53
C PRO A 140 -3.06 12.13 1.64
N LEU A 141 -2.12 12.18 2.59
CA LEU A 141 -1.28 13.35 2.81
C LEU A 141 -0.34 13.61 1.63
N ALA A 142 0.39 12.58 1.18
CA ALA A 142 1.32 12.69 0.06
C ALA A 142 0.59 12.97 -1.27
N GLY A 143 -0.55 12.31 -1.48
CA GLY A 143 -1.38 12.53 -2.68
C GLY A 143 -1.92 13.96 -2.74
N PHE A 144 -2.39 14.49 -1.60
CA PHE A 144 -2.81 15.88 -1.49
C PHE A 144 -1.67 16.85 -1.77
N ALA A 145 -0.51 16.66 -1.13
CA ALA A 145 0.66 17.51 -1.33
C ALA A 145 1.09 17.54 -2.81
N LEU A 146 1.18 16.39 -3.46
CA LEU A 146 1.54 16.30 -4.88
C LEU A 146 0.51 17.00 -5.76
N THR A 147 -0.79 16.77 -5.52
CA THR A 147 -1.87 17.38 -6.30
C THR A 147 -1.86 18.91 -6.16
N MET A 148 -1.63 19.43 -4.96
CA MET A 148 -1.55 20.87 -4.71
C MET A 148 -0.39 21.53 -5.45
N VAL A 149 0.75 20.85 -5.59
CA VAL A 149 1.86 21.36 -6.41
C VAL A 149 1.41 21.50 -7.87
N VAL A 150 0.78 20.47 -8.45
CA VAL A 150 0.31 20.53 -9.84
C VAL A 150 -0.77 21.60 -10.04
N VAL A 151 -1.73 21.70 -9.11
CA VAL A 151 -2.76 22.74 -9.15
C VAL A 151 -2.13 24.14 -9.07
N SER A 152 -1.13 24.34 -8.22
CA SER A 152 -0.42 25.62 -8.12
C SER A 152 0.25 26.01 -9.44
N LEU A 153 0.81 25.04 -10.17
CA LEU A 153 1.38 25.28 -11.51
C LEU A 153 0.30 25.69 -12.52
N CYS A 154 -0.90 25.10 -12.46
CA CYS A 154 -2.02 25.52 -13.30
C CYS A 154 -2.44 26.96 -13.05
N LEU A 155 -2.39 27.42 -11.80
CA LEU A 155 -2.78 28.78 -11.40
C LEU A 155 -1.74 29.83 -11.80
N MET A 156 -0.46 29.46 -11.86
CA MET A 156 0.61 30.39 -12.24
C MET A 156 0.45 30.92 -13.67
N VAL A 157 -0.04 30.11 -14.61
CA VAL A 157 -0.18 30.50 -16.02
C VAL A 157 -1.07 31.75 -16.21
N PRO A 158 -2.33 31.78 -15.73
CA PRO A 158 -3.18 32.96 -15.87
C PRO A 158 -2.70 34.16 -15.06
N ILE A 159 -2.09 33.95 -13.88
CA ILE A 159 -1.56 35.04 -13.03
C ILE A 159 -0.38 35.73 -13.72
N MET A 160 0.59 34.96 -14.24
CA MET A 160 1.75 35.52 -14.94
C MET A 160 1.37 36.21 -16.25
N GLY A 161 0.23 35.86 -16.84
CA GLY A 161 -0.31 36.52 -18.02
C GLY A 161 -1.19 37.72 -17.72
N ASP A 162 -1.44 38.06 -16.45
CA ASP A 162 -2.34 39.17 -16.07
C ASP A 162 -1.58 40.50 -15.94
N PRO A 163 -1.90 41.52 -16.77
CA PRO A 163 -1.24 42.81 -16.72
C PRO A 163 -1.36 43.53 -15.37
N ALA A 164 -2.49 43.39 -14.66
CA ALA A 164 -2.69 44.07 -13.38
C ALA A 164 -1.73 43.51 -12.30
N PHE A 165 -1.55 42.19 -12.27
CA PHE A 165 -0.54 41.55 -11.43
C PHE A 165 0.90 41.95 -11.80
N LEU A 166 1.25 41.95 -13.08
CA LEU A 166 2.61 42.29 -13.52
C LEU A 166 2.97 43.74 -13.18
N ASN A 167 2.06 44.68 -13.43
CA ASN A 167 2.28 46.10 -13.16
C ASN A 167 2.41 46.39 -11.66
N ALA A 168 1.66 45.68 -10.81
CA ALA A 168 1.75 45.82 -9.36
C ALA A 168 3.06 45.27 -8.76
N SER A 169 3.73 44.35 -9.45
CA SER A 169 5.02 43.79 -9.01
C SER A 169 6.23 44.63 -9.40
N LEU A 170 6.06 45.59 -10.30
CA LEU A 170 7.10 46.46 -10.85
C LEU A 170 7.08 47.90 -10.28
N GLY A 171 6.09 48.23 -9.45
CA GLY A 171 5.96 49.51 -8.73
C GLY A 171 6.12 49.31 -7.23
#